data_AF-A0A7T6Z6Q0-F1
#
_entry.id   AF-A0A7T6Z6Q0-F1
#
_cell.length_a   1.000
_cell.length_b   1.000
_cell.length_c   1.000
_cell.angle_alpha   90.00
_cell.angle_beta   90.00
_cell.angle_gamma   90.00
#
_symmetry.space_group_name_H-M   'P 1'
#
loop_
_entity.id
_entity.type
_entity.pdbx_description
1 polymer ?
#
loop_
_entity_poly.entity_id
_entity_poly.type
_entity_poly.pdbx_seq_one_letter_code
_entity_poly.pdbx_strand_id
1 'polypeptide(L)'
;MSERKRMNLRVLPHVMDYIDDYREQHDITYNGQALEKIIQEHEAWKIEDRSNRAIMNMAAEQFRQVFDAELKKLQLGVNNADRNTQILIELMNGMLMNEDHLITTSNMESQPVSIAKDEIKERIAHQRQKKMDWEESRKAKQTEGGV
;
A
#
# COMPACT_ATOMS: atom_id res chain seq x y z
N MET A 1 -14.35 9.23 50.99
CA MET A 1 -15.64 9.55 50.35
C MET A 1 -15.41 10.79 49.49
N SER A 2 -15.33 10.64 48.17
CA SER A 2 -15.16 11.79 47.26
C SER A 2 -16.40 12.67 47.26
N GLU A 3 -16.21 13.99 47.15
CA GLU A 3 -17.28 14.97 47.07
C GLU A 3 -18.11 14.75 45.79
N ARG A 4 -19.42 14.52 45.93
CA ARG A 4 -20.35 14.35 44.80
C ARG A 4 -21.08 15.65 44.50
N LYS A 5 -21.07 16.09 43.25
CA LYS A 5 -21.81 17.27 42.79
C LYS A 5 -23.08 16.86 42.05
N ARG A 6 -24.20 17.55 42.31
CA ARG A 6 -25.45 17.34 41.57
C ARG A 6 -25.37 18.05 40.23
N MET A 7 -25.79 17.35 39.17
CA MET A 7 -25.84 17.86 37.80
C MET A 7 -27.20 17.52 37.19
N ASN A 8 -27.90 18.54 36.68
CA ASN A 8 -29.14 18.35 35.91
C ASN A 8 -28.81 18.43 34.43
N LEU A 9 -29.12 17.38 33.68
CA LEU A 9 -28.84 17.27 32.26
C LEU A 9 -30.13 17.07 31.47
N ARG A 10 -30.15 17.61 30.25
CA ARG A 10 -31.13 17.24 29.24
C ARG A 10 -30.40 16.43 28.17
N VAL A 11 -30.82 15.18 27.98
CA VAL A 11 -30.22 14.25 27.03
C VAL A 11 -31.26 13.80 26.01
N LEU A 12 -30.79 13.24 24.90
CA LEU A 12 -31.66 12.62 23.91
C LEU A 12 -32.25 11.31 24.46
N PRO A 13 -33.44 10.88 24.03
CA PRO A 13 -34.07 9.66 24.53
C PRO A 13 -33.16 8.43 24.45
N HIS A 14 -32.50 8.20 23.31
CA HIS A 14 -31.59 7.06 23.13
C HIS A 14 -30.37 7.06 24.08
N VAL A 15 -29.96 8.23 24.58
CA VAL A 15 -28.86 8.32 25.56
C VAL A 15 -29.34 7.84 26.92
N MET A 16 -30.59 8.14 27.26
CA MET A 16 -31.21 7.63 28.48
C MET A 16 -31.39 6.12 28.40
N ASP A 17 -31.91 5.62 27.28
CA ASP A 17 -32.08 4.18 27.02
C ASP A 17 -30.73 3.45 27.16
N TYR A 18 -29.67 3.99 26.53
CA TYR A 18 -28.32 3.43 26.66
C TYR A 18 -27.81 3.39 28.11
N ILE A 19 -28.06 4.43 28.90
CA ILE A 19 -27.64 4.47 30.31
C ILE A 19 -28.40 3.41 31.12
N ASP A 20 -29.69 3.23 30.86
CA ASP A 20 -30.51 2.24 31.56
C ASP A 20 -30.10 0.81 31.17
N ASP A 21 -29.87 0.53 29.88
CA ASP A 21 -29.34 -0.76 29.40
C ASP A 21 -27.98 -1.07 30.03
N TYR A 22 -27.07 -0.09 30.06
CA TYR A 22 -25.75 -0.23 30.67
C TYR A 22 -25.84 -0.47 32.17
N ARG A 23 -26.81 0.15 32.86
CA ARG A 23 -27.06 -0.10 34.28
C ARG A 23 -27.50 -1.52 34.54
N GLU A 24 -28.40 -2.05 33.73
CA GLU A 24 -28.87 -3.43 33.85
C GLU A 24 -27.72 -4.42 33.60
N GLN A 25 -26.93 -4.20 32.56
CA GLN A 25 -25.79 -5.06 32.22
C GLN A 25 -24.68 -5.09 33.27
N HIS A 26 -24.58 -4.04 34.10
CA HIS A 26 -23.51 -3.87 35.08
C HIS A 26 -24.00 -3.83 36.54
N ASP A 27 -25.26 -4.17 36.80
CA ASP A 27 -25.88 -4.17 38.14
C ASP A 27 -25.79 -2.81 38.87
N ILE A 28 -25.96 -1.70 38.14
CA ILE A 28 -25.80 -0.34 38.69
C ILE A 28 -27.16 0.30 39.03
N THR A 29 -27.32 0.70 40.29
CA THR A 29 -28.58 1.27 40.80
C THR A 29 -28.84 2.71 40.38
N TYR A 30 -27.81 3.52 40.11
CA TYR A 30 -27.97 4.95 39.87
C TYR A 30 -27.37 5.41 38.55
N ASN A 31 -28.10 6.25 37.79
CA ASN A 31 -27.63 6.86 36.53
C ASN A 31 -26.31 7.60 36.69
N GLY A 32 -26.11 8.29 37.82
CA GLY A 32 -24.84 8.97 38.09
C GLY A 32 -23.66 8.01 38.15
N GLN A 33 -23.82 6.83 38.75
CA GLN A 33 -22.77 5.81 38.85
C GLN A 33 -22.50 5.15 37.49
N ALA A 34 -23.54 4.91 36.70
CA ALA A 34 -23.39 4.39 35.34
C ALA A 34 -22.66 5.40 34.45
N LEU A 35 -23.04 6.68 34.53
CA LEU A 35 -22.36 7.74 33.80
C LEU A 35 -20.89 7.88 34.22
N GLU A 36 -20.57 7.82 35.51
CA GLU A 36 -19.19 7.79 36.02
C GLU A 36 -18.40 6.63 35.40
N LYS A 37 -18.97 5.42 35.37
CA LYS A 37 -18.30 4.24 34.83
C LYS A 37 -18.12 4.30 33.30
N ILE A 38 -19.14 4.73 32.55
CA ILE A 38 -19.06 4.96 31.10
C ILE A 38 -17.94 5.95 30.77
N ILE A 39 -17.83 7.04 31.54
CA ILE A 39 -16.77 8.04 31.36
C ILE A 39 -15.40 7.42 31.63
N GLN A 40 -15.25 6.65 32.70
CA GLN A 40 -13.98 5.96 33.02
C GLN A 40 -13.57 4.98 31.92
N GLU A 41 -14.50 4.17 31.41
CA GLU A 41 -14.25 3.23 30.32
C GLU A 41 -13.89 3.96 29.02
N HIS A 42 -14.58 5.05 28.71
CA HIS A 42 -14.25 5.88 27.54
C HIS A 42 -12.89 6.57 27.66
N GLU A 43 -12.48 7.01 28.85
CA GLU A 43 -11.13 7.53 29.09
C GLU A 43 -10.07 6.44 28.92
N ALA A 44 -10.29 5.25 29.46
CA ALA A 44 -9.41 4.10 29.29
C ALA A 44 -9.29 3.71 27.80
N TRP A 45 -10.42 3.64 27.09
CA TRP A 45 -10.46 3.35 25.66
C TRP A 45 -9.70 4.40 24.84
N LYS A 46 -9.81 5.70 25.19
CA LYS A 46 -9.04 6.75 24.51
C LYS A 46 -7.52 6.59 24.68
N ILE A 47 -7.07 6.12 25.84
CA ILE A 47 -5.65 5.84 26.09
C ILE A 47 -5.20 4.63 25.26
N GLU A 48 -6.00 3.57 25.26
CA GLU A 48 -5.75 2.36 24.48
C GLU A 48 -5.73 2.65 22.97
N ASP A 49 -6.72 3.38 22.45
CA ASP A 49 -6.82 3.81 21.04
C ASP A 49 -5.62 4.68 20.63
N ARG A 50 -5.16 5.58 21.49
CA ARG A 50 -3.90 6.33 21.24
C ARG A 50 -2.69 5.40 21.17
N SER A 51 -2.59 4.43 22.08
CA SER A 51 -1.50 3.45 22.11
C SER A 51 -1.51 2.55 20.87
N ASN A 52 -2.68 2.03 20.49
CA ASN A 52 -2.89 1.21 19.30
C ASN A 52 -2.53 1.98 18.03
N ARG A 53 -2.95 3.25 17.91
CA ARG A 53 -2.51 4.12 16.80
C ARG A 53 -1.00 4.33 16.79
N ALA A 54 -0.36 4.52 17.95
CA ALA A 54 1.08 4.68 18.04
C ALA A 54 1.81 3.41 17.56
N ILE A 55 1.37 2.23 18.00
CA ILE A 55 1.91 0.93 17.57
C ILE A 55 1.73 0.76 16.06
N MET A 56 0.55 1.06 15.52
CA MET A 56 0.28 0.96 14.09
C MET A 56 1.16 1.90 13.26
N ASN A 57 1.37 3.12 13.74
CA ASN A 57 2.27 4.09 13.10
C ASN A 57 3.72 3.62 13.11
N MET A 58 4.18 3.04 14.23
CA MET A 58 5.53 2.47 14.33
C MET A 58 5.70 1.28 13.37
N ALA A 59 4.71 0.38 13.31
CA ALA A 59 4.73 -0.73 12.38
C ALA A 59 4.75 -0.27 10.92
N ALA A 60 3.94 0.74 10.57
CA ALA A 60 3.93 1.32 9.22
C ALA A 60 5.27 1.99 8.88
N GLU A 61 5.91 2.64 9.85
CA GLU A 61 7.23 3.24 9.66
C GLU A 61 8.33 2.21 9.49
N GLN A 62 8.36 1.17 10.31
CA GLN A 62 9.28 0.04 10.14
C GLN A 62 9.08 -0.65 8.80
N PHE A 63 7.83 -0.83 8.39
CA PHE A 63 7.50 -1.39 7.08
C PHE A 63 8.05 -0.51 5.96
N ARG A 64 7.81 0.81 5.99
CA ARG A 64 8.39 1.75 5.01
C ARG A 64 9.92 1.63 4.94
N GLN A 65 10.61 1.65 6.08
CA GLN A 65 12.07 1.60 6.11
C GLN A 65 12.64 0.33 5.49
N VAL A 66 12.07 -0.83 5.82
CA VAL A 66 12.50 -2.12 5.25
C VAL A 66 12.23 -2.18 3.75
N PHE A 67 11.05 -1.75 3.32
CA PHE A 67 10.67 -1.80 1.90
C PHE A 67 11.44 -0.79 1.05
N ASP A 68 11.68 0.42 1.54
CA ASP A 68 12.46 1.42 0.81
C ASP A 68 13.89 0.94 0.57
N ALA A 69 14.51 0.29 1.57
CA ALA A 69 15.83 -0.29 1.43
C ALA A 69 15.86 -1.40 0.38
N GLU A 70 14.89 -2.32 0.40
CA GLU A 70 14.82 -3.42 -0.57
C GLU A 70 14.46 -2.93 -1.98
N LEU A 71 13.52 -1.99 -2.12
CA LEU A 71 13.18 -1.36 -3.40
C LEU A 71 14.40 -0.65 -3.99
N LYS A 72 15.21 0.03 -3.18
CA LYS A 72 16.45 0.66 -3.63
C LYS A 72 17.46 -0.36 -4.15
N LYS A 73 17.63 -1.51 -3.48
CA LYS A 73 18.49 -2.60 -3.97
C LYS A 73 17.99 -3.16 -5.30
N LEU A 74 16.67 -3.37 -5.43
CA LEU A 74 16.06 -3.82 -6.68
C LEU A 74 16.30 -2.82 -7.82
N GLN A 75 16.10 -1.52 -7.56
CA GLN A 75 16.39 -0.47 -8.53
C GLN A 75 17.86 -0.46 -8.96
N LEU A 76 18.80 -0.59 -8.01
CA LEU A 76 20.23 -0.69 -8.32
C LEU A 76 20.54 -1.94 -9.15
N GLY A 77 19.93 -3.07 -8.84
CA GLY A 77 20.06 -4.31 -9.62
C GLY A 77 19.56 -4.15 -11.05
N VAL A 78 18.37 -3.58 -11.23
CA VAL A 78 17.77 -3.29 -12.55
C VAL A 78 18.66 -2.33 -13.34
N ASN A 79 19.11 -1.23 -12.73
CA ASN A 79 19.96 -0.24 -13.38
C ASN A 79 21.32 -0.83 -13.81
N ASN A 80 21.90 -1.71 -12.99
CA ASN A 80 23.15 -2.39 -13.36
C ASN A 80 22.95 -3.40 -14.49
N ALA A 81 21.85 -4.17 -14.46
CA ALA A 81 21.53 -5.10 -15.53
C ALA A 81 21.27 -4.37 -16.86
N ASP A 82 20.53 -3.25 -16.81
CA ASP A 82 20.25 -2.39 -17.96
C ASP A 82 21.55 -1.82 -18.54
N ARG A 83 22.42 -1.21 -17.71
CA ARG A 83 23.72 -0.70 -18.14
C ARG A 83 24.58 -1.79 -18.78
N ASN A 84 24.67 -2.96 -18.15
CA ASN A 84 25.48 -4.07 -18.67
C ASN A 84 24.92 -4.58 -20.01
N THR A 85 23.60 -4.64 -20.14
CA THR A 85 22.94 -5.04 -21.40
C THR A 85 23.20 -4.00 -22.50
N GLN A 86 23.14 -2.71 -22.18
CA GLN A 86 23.47 -1.65 -23.15
C GLN A 86 24.92 -1.76 -23.63
N ILE A 87 25.88 -1.99 -22.73
CA ILE A 87 27.28 -2.20 -23.10
C ILE A 87 27.41 -3.39 -24.07
N LEU A 88 26.72 -4.50 -23.80
CA LEU A 88 26.72 -5.66 -24.70
C LEU A 88 26.12 -5.33 -26.07
N ILE A 89 25.03 -4.56 -26.13
CA ILE A 89 24.43 -4.10 -27.38
C ILE A 89 25.43 -3.25 -28.17
N GLU A 90 26.16 -2.34 -27.53
CA GLU A 90 27.18 -1.53 -28.19
C GLU A 90 28.31 -2.39 -28.76
N LEU A 91 28.81 -3.35 -27.98
CA LEU A 91 29.86 -4.27 -28.43
C LEU A 91 29.40 -5.11 -29.62
N MET A 92 28.17 -5.66 -29.56
CA MET A 92 27.60 -6.42 -30.67
C MET A 92 27.41 -5.55 -31.92
N ASN A 93 26.97 -4.31 -31.75
CA ASN A 93 26.84 -3.37 -32.86
C ASN A 93 28.18 -3.14 -33.56
N GLY A 94 29.24 -2.85 -32.80
CA GLY A 94 30.59 -2.68 -33.36
C GLY A 94 31.10 -3.93 -34.06
N MET A 95 30.91 -5.11 -33.46
CA MET A 95 31.29 -6.38 -34.07
C MET A 95 30.59 -6.62 -35.41
N LEU A 96 29.31 -6.28 -35.51
CA LEU A 96 28.51 -6.48 -36.73
C LEU A 96 28.84 -5.48 -37.84
N MET A 97 29.35 -4.30 -37.51
CA MET A 97 29.82 -3.32 -38.49
C MET A 97 31.15 -3.72 -39.14
N ASN A 98 31.90 -4.63 -38.51
CA ASN A 98 33.18 -5.13 -39.02
C ASN A 98 34.20 -4.00 -39.29
N GLU A 99 34.28 -3.06 -38.35
CA GLU A 99 35.19 -1.91 -38.37
C GLU A 99 36.32 -2.11 -37.36
N ASP A 100 37.49 -1.50 -37.60
CA ASP A 100 38.68 -1.64 -36.73
C ASP A 100 38.51 -0.96 -35.35
N HIS A 101 37.39 -0.28 -35.12
CA HIS A 101 37.06 0.43 -33.89
C HIS A 101 35.59 0.26 -33.52
N LEU A 102 35.28 0.40 -32.23
CA LEU A 102 33.90 0.28 -31.72
C LEU A 102 33.05 1.45 -32.22
N ILE A 103 32.09 1.15 -33.09
CA ILE A 103 31.01 2.08 -33.47
C ILE A 103 29.77 1.77 -32.64
N THR A 104 29.34 2.73 -31.82
CA THR A 104 28.14 2.61 -31.00
C THR A 104 26.87 2.87 -31.82
N THR A 105 25.75 2.35 -31.34
CA THR A 105 24.41 2.48 -31.94
C THR A 105 23.96 3.94 -32.06
N SER A 106 24.47 4.83 -31.19
CA SER A 106 24.24 6.28 -31.27
C SER A 106 24.85 6.93 -32.51
N ASN A 107 25.95 6.37 -33.02
CA ASN A 107 26.67 6.89 -34.17
C ASN A 107 26.16 6.22 -35.44
N MET A 108 26.13 4.89 -35.44
CA MET A 108 25.57 4.11 -36.53
C MET A 108 25.11 2.75 -36.00
N GLU A 109 23.81 2.50 -36.11
CA GLU A 109 23.22 1.22 -35.73
C GLU A 109 23.26 0.23 -36.91
N SER A 110 23.70 -1.00 -36.63
CA SER A 110 23.74 -2.07 -37.61
C SER A 110 22.34 -2.63 -37.86
N GLN A 111 22.08 -3.04 -39.10
CA GLN A 111 20.78 -3.56 -39.49
C GLN A 111 20.30 -4.73 -38.59
N PRO A 112 21.14 -5.73 -38.22
CA PRO A 112 20.69 -6.81 -37.34
C PRO A 112 20.29 -6.34 -35.94
N VAL A 113 20.98 -5.34 -35.37
CA VAL A 113 20.62 -4.76 -34.06
C VAL A 113 19.27 -4.06 -34.14
N SER A 114 19.03 -3.32 -35.23
CA SER A 114 17.75 -2.64 -35.47
C SER A 114 16.58 -3.62 -35.55
N ILE A 115 16.72 -4.68 -36.35
CA ILE A 115 15.70 -5.75 -36.47
C ILE A 115 15.42 -6.40 -35.12
N ALA A 116 16.46 -6.69 -34.33
CA ALA A 116 16.29 -7.30 -33.02
C ALA A 116 15.52 -6.39 -32.05
N LYS A 117 15.77 -5.07 -32.07
CA LYS A 117 15.05 -4.10 -31.24
C LYS A 117 13.56 -4.05 -31.58
N ASP A 118 13.22 -4.05 -32.88
CA ASP A 118 11.83 -4.02 -33.34
C ASP A 118 11.07 -5.28 -32.94
N GLU A 119 11.64 -6.46 -33.19
CA GLU A 119 11.06 -7.76 -32.78
C GLU A 119 10.80 -7.82 -31.26
N ILE A 120 11.75 -7.35 -30.44
CA ILE A 120 11.59 -7.30 -28.98
C ILE A 120 10.49 -6.32 -28.59
N LYS A 121 10.43 -5.15 -29.23
CA LYS A 121 9.41 -4.13 -28.96
C LYS A 121 8.01 -4.64 -29.24
N GLU A 122 7.81 -5.29 -30.38
CA GLU A 122 6.53 -5.92 -30.75
C GLU A 122 6.13 -7.01 -29.76
N ARG A 123 7.09 -7.88 -29.38
CA ARG A 123 6.88 -8.92 -28.38
C ARG A 123 6.44 -8.37 -27.03
N ILE A 124 7.09 -7.31 -26.54
CA ILE A 124 6.73 -6.64 -25.28
C ILE A 124 5.33 -6.03 -25.39
N ALA A 125 5.01 -5.35 -26.50
CA ALA A 125 3.70 -4.76 -26.72
C ALA A 125 2.59 -5.83 -26.68
N HIS A 126 2.80 -6.95 -27.36
CA HIS A 126 1.86 -8.07 -27.38
C HIS A 126 1.68 -8.71 -26.00
N GLN A 127 2.76 -8.88 -25.22
CA GLN A 127 2.66 -9.38 -23.85
C GLN A 127 1.91 -8.43 -22.92
N ARG A 128 2.12 -7.11 -23.07
CA ARG A 128 1.37 -6.09 -22.33
C ARG A 128 -0.12 -6.14 -22.67
N GLN A 129 -0.47 -6.25 -23.94
CA GLN A 129 -1.86 -6.37 -24.38
C GLN A 129 -2.53 -7.59 -23.74
N LYS A 130 -1.90 -8.77 -23.84
CA LYS A 130 -2.41 -10.01 -23.21
C LYS A 130 -2.66 -9.86 -21.71
N LYS A 131 -1.78 -9.15 -21.02
CA LYS A 131 -1.94 -8.90 -19.58
C LYS A 131 -3.15 -7.99 -19.31
N MET A 132 -3.31 -6.92 -20.08
CA MET A 132 -4.47 -6.02 -19.96
C MET A 132 -5.78 -6.78 -20.24
N ASP A 133 -5.85 -7.54 -21.34
CA ASP A 133 -7.03 -8.35 -21.68
C ASP A 133 -7.37 -9.36 -20.58
N TRP A 134 -6.36 -9.99 -19.98
CA TRP A 134 -6.54 -10.91 -18.86
C TRP A 134 -7.09 -10.19 -17.62
N GLU A 135 -6.56 -9.02 -17.27
CA GLU A 135 -7.04 -8.21 -16.15
C GLU A 135 -8.48 -7.72 -16.37
N GLU A 136 -8.83 -7.29 -17.57
CA GLU A 136 -10.19 -6.88 -17.94
C GLU A 136 -11.17 -8.05 -17.84
N SER A 137 -10.82 -9.22 -18.38
CA SER A 137 -11.66 -10.41 -18.29
C SER A 137 -11.87 -10.89 -16.84
N ARG A 138 -10.88 -10.71 -15.96
CA ARG A 138 -11.00 -10.99 -14.53
C ARG A 138 -11.96 -10.04 -13.84
N LYS A 139 -11.89 -8.75 -14.15
CA LYS A 139 -12.77 -7.73 -13.57
C LYS A 139 -14.22 -7.97 -13.98
N ALA A 140 -14.47 -8.26 -15.27
CA ALA A 140 -15.80 -8.56 -15.79
C ALA A 140 -16.48 -9.74 -15.06
N LYS A 141 -15.72 -10.83 -14.81
CA LYS A 141 -16.21 -12.00 -14.06
C LYS A 141 -16.52 -11.70 -12.58
N GLN A 142 -15.83 -10.75 -11.97
CA GLN A 142 -16.08 -10.35 -10.59
C GLN A 142 -17.32 -9.44 -10.46
N THR A 143 -17.62 -8.65 -11.49
CA THR A 143 -18.84 -7.82 -11.54
C THR A 143 -20.10 -8.60 -11.87
N GLU A 144 -20.00 -9.70 -12.63
CA GLU A 144 -21.16 -10.53 -13.01
C GLU A 144 -21.57 -11.56 -11.92
N GLY A 145 -20.66 -11.95 -11.03
CA GLY A 145 -20.92 -12.91 -9.96
C GLY A 145 -21.41 -12.31 -8.63
N GLY A 146 -21.75 -11.02 -8.61
CA GLY A 146 -22.14 -10.25 -7.42
C GLY A 146 -23.60 -9.79 -7.37
N VAL A 147 -24.50 -10.44 -8.13
CA VAL A 147 -25.96 -10.23 -8.08
C VAL A 147 -26.65 -11.47 -7.51
#